data_AF-A0A4R2U682-F1
#
_entry.id   AF-A0A4R2U682-F1
#
_cell.length_a   1.000
_cell.length_b   1.000
_cell.length_c   1.000
_cell.angle_alpha   90.00
_cell.angle_beta   90.00
_cell.angle_gamma   90.00
#
_symmetry.space_group_name_H-M   'P 1'
#
loop_
_entity.id
_entity.type
_entity.pdbx_description
1 polymer ?
#
loop_
_entity_poly.entity_id
_entity_poly.type
_entity_poly.pdbx_seq_one_letter_code
_entity_poly.pdbx_strand_id
1 'polypeptide(L)'
;MLCKPIFSALTPLLAPLVMLPLMTACSPSQPTPQPKADSAPEAKTKPAPAAPTAPQPTDTHAPPKPGATKTFTDWTVGCDNALRCTLGSLLPDASIGQDNLTLNLTREPGPVANGGGKMSLAIETRNDQAATKRPPASFVVDGKPIALRDATALAAAIANAQSLKILDATGATLATVSLKGAAAALRYIDAQQGRAGTVDAIVARGPAASRAPTPALPVIAAIAPSGAAAKLTAAQIATMRKRGSCDIGNFPDGADPTQFAPEVHALGGGKSLAILPCSTGAYNLIGALFIIDGTTIAPAQTDAPSGFEETGADSATPVKSVVNGSFENGVLTSYAKGRGLGDCGVHQSFVWDGTRFRLSEQSEMGECRGNIDYITTWRAKVVR
;
A
#
# COMPACT_ATOMS: atom_id res chain seq x y z
N MET A 1 41.66 7.28 6.42
CA MET A 1 41.63 8.76 6.58
C MET A 1 40.64 9.08 7.68
N LEU A 2 41.15 9.73 8.74
CA LEU A 2 40.55 9.84 10.06
C LEU A 2 39.81 11.16 10.25
N CYS A 3 38.86 11.14 11.19
CA CYS A 3 38.46 12.22 12.10
C CYS A 3 37.33 13.20 11.74
N LYS A 4 36.28 13.10 12.58
CA LYS A 4 35.44 14.18 13.12
C LYS A 4 36.27 15.36 13.69
N PRO A 5 35.60 16.48 13.97
CA PRO A 5 35.86 17.16 15.24
C PRO A 5 34.60 17.45 16.08
N ILE A 6 34.86 17.53 17.39
CA ILE A 6 34.06 18.03 18.51
C ILE A 6 34.77 19.31 19.01
N PHE A 7 34.10 20.08 19.88
CA PHE A 7 34.55 21.20 20.76
C PHE A 7 34.18 22.60 20.25
N SER A 8 33.92 23.61 21.08
CA SER A 8 33.39 23.78 22.45
C SER A 8 33.44 25.29 22.72
N ALA A 9 32.55 25.74 23.61
CA ALA A 9 32.45 27.01 24.33
C ALA A 9 33.52 28.12 24.20
N LEU A 10 33.05 29.38 24.13
CA LEU A 10 33.71 30.54 24.74
C LEU A 10 32.69 31.66 25.07
N THR A 11 32.53 31.93 26.36
CA THR A 11 32.11 33.22 26.94
C THR A 11 33.38 34.04 27.25
N PRO A 12 33.35 35.39 27.37
CA PRO A 12 33.17 35.99 28.71
C PRO A 12 32.69 37.47 28.84
N LEU A 13 32.47 37.86 30.12
CA LEU A 13 32.78 39.16 30.80
C LEU A 13 31.72 40.31 30.95
N LEU A 14 31.18 40.42 32.20
CA LEU A 14 30.96 41.58 33.14
C LEU A 14 30.12 42.83 32.71
N ALA A 15 28.91 43.12 33.26
CA ALA A 15 28.48 43.68 34.60
C ALA A 15 28.44 45.24 34.67
N PRO A 16 27.72 45.95 35.61
CA PRO A 16 26.54 45.65 36.46
C PRO A 16 25.44 46.78 36.45
N LEU A 17 24.28 46.62 37.13
CA LEU A 17 23.66 47.66 38.02
C LEU A 17 22.36 47.19 38.71
N VAL A 18 22.34 47.34 40.05
CA VAL A 18 21.24 47.69 40.99
C VAL A 18 20.23 46.63 41.51
N MET A 19 20.35 46.46 42.85
CA MET A 19 19.49 45.86 43.89
C MET A 19 18.04 46.42 43.96
N LEU A 20 16.99 45.91 44.64
CA LEU A 20 16.77 45.11 45.88
C LEU A 20 15.28 44.56 45.84
N PRO A 21 14.64 43.97 46.88
CA PRO A 21 14.14 42.59 46.89
C PRO A 21 12.61 42.44 47.11
N LEU A 22 12.06 41.25 46.89
CA LEU A 22 10.84 40.80 47.58
C LEU A 22 11.03 39.34 48.01
N MET A 23 11.08 39.13 49.32
CA MET A 23 11.12 37.82 49.96
C MET A 23 9.72 37.22 50.01
N THR A 24 9.59 35.96 49.63
CA THR A 24 8.58 35.05 50.18
C THR A 24 9.18 33.65 50.31
N ALA A 25 9.49 33.28 51.55
CA ALA A 25 9.85 31.92 51.95
C ALA A 25 8.56 31.16 52.29
N CYS A 26 8.45 29.89 51.89
CA CYS A 26 7.60 28.90 52.54
C CYS A 26 8.20 27.51 52.38
N SER A 27 8.52 26.91 53.52
CA SER A 27 9.05 25.55 53.72
C SER A 27 8.00 24.47 53.47
N PRO A 28 8.41 23.22 53.16
CA PRO A 28 7.51 22.09 53.04
C PRO A 28 7.10 21.55 54.42
N SER A 29 5.78 21.46 54.66
CA SER A 29 5.22 20.85 55.86
C SER A 29 4.96 19.36 55.64
N GLN A 30 5.44 18.53 56.56
CA GLN A 30 5.12 17.10 56.63
C GLN A 30 3.69 16.87 57.15
N PRO A 31 3.06 15.71 56.84
CA PRO A 31 1.68 15.42 57.21
C PRO A 31 1.55 14.90 58.66
N THR A 32 0.44 15.26 59.30
CA THR A 32 0.00 14.79 60.61
C THR A 32 -0.46 13.32 60.61
N PRO A 33 -0.35 12.60 61.75
CA PRO A 33 -0.72 11.19 61.85
C PRO A 33 -2.22 11.00 62.12
N GLN A 34 -2.83 10.02 61.45
CA GLN A 34 -4.23 9.61 61.63
C GLN A 34 -4.33 8.38 62.56
N PRO A 35 -5.38 8.21 63.37
CA PRO A 35 -5.45 7.18 64.41
C PRO A 35 -5.71 5.78 63.83
N LYS A 36 -5.15 4.75 64.48
CA LYS A 36 -5.40 3.33 64.20
C LYS A 36 -6.88 2.99 64.41
N ALA A 37 -7.50 2.42 63.38
CA ALA A 37 -8.77 1.71 63.46
C ALA A 37 -8.53 0.22 63.20
N ASP A 38 -9.15 -0.61 64.05
CA ASP A 38 -8.98 -2.05 64.11
C ASP A 38 -9.43 -2.78 62.85
N SER A 39 -8.67 -3.81 62.48
CA SER A 39 -8.88 -4.65 61.30
C SER A 39 -10.05 -5.62 61.52
N ALA A 40 -11.12 -5.48 60.73
CA ALA A 40 -12.11 -6.55 60.52
C ALA A 40 -11.63 -7.51 59.42
N PRO A 41 -11.97 -8.81 59.45
CA PRO A 41 -11.47 -9.78 58.48
C PRO A 41 -12.06 -9.55 57.08
N GLU A 42 -11.19 -9.43 56.09
CA GLU A 42 -11.52 -9.27 54.68
C GLU A 42 -12.16 -10.57 54.14
N ALA A 43 -13.42 -10.47 53.69
CA ALA A 43 -14.11 -11.57 53.03
C ALA A 43 -13.42 -11.86 51.68
N LYS A 44 -13.00 -13.12 51.49
CA LYS A 44 -12.39 -13.59 50.24
C LYS A 44 -13.39 -13.51 49.08
N THR A 45 -13.31 -12.46 48.28
CA THR A 45 -14.05 -12.35 47.02
C THR A 45 -13.50 -13.35 46.01
N LYS A 46 -14.35 -14.29 45.58
CA LYS A 46 -14.03 -15.27 44.54
C LYS A 46 -13.72 -14.55 43.21
N PRO A 47 -12.65 -14.92 42.47
CA PRO A 47 -12.36 -14.33 41.17
C PRO A 47 -13.53 -14.53 40.21
N ALA A 48 -13.96 -13.46 39.54
CA ALA A 48 -14.94 -13.53 38.48
C ALA A 48 -14.40 -14.42 37.33
N PRO A 49 -15.25 -15.25 36.69
CA PRO A 49 -14.84 -16.03 35.52
C PRO A 49 -14.30 -15.10 34.44
N ALA A 50 -13.14 -15.45 33.86
CA ALA A 50 -12.59 -14.73 32.72
C ALA A 50 -13.65 -14.66 31.60
N ALA A 51 -13.88 -13.46 31.07
CA ALA A 51 -14.72 -13.28 29.90
C ALA A 51 -14.17 -14.17 28.76
N PRO A 52 -15.02 -14.90 28.03
CA PRO A 52 -14.58 -15.72 26.92
C PRO A 52 -13.82 -14.85 25.92
N THR A 53 -12.58 -15.21 25.63
CA THR A 53 -11.76 -14.58 24.59
C THR A 53 -12.54 -14.64 23.29
N ALA A 54 -12.76 -13.48 22.64
CA ALA A 54 -13.40 -13.45 21.33
C ALA A 54 -12.67 -14.42 20.38
N PRO A 55 -13.39 -15.23 19.58
CA PRO A 55 -12.77 -16.16 18.65
C PRO A 55 -11.75 -15.42 17.78
N GLN A 56 -10.50 -15.90 17.76
CA GLN A 56 -9.51 -15.33 16.86
C GLN A 56 -9.99 -15.55 15.41
N PRO A 57 -9.84 -14.55 14.53
CA PRO A 57 -10.24 -14.70 13.14
C PRO A 57 -9.47 -15.88 12.53
N THR A 58 -10.19 -16.92 12.15
CA THR A 58 -9.63 -18.10 11.47
C THR A 58 -9.43 -17.80 9.99
N ASP A 59 -8.46 -18.45 9.34
CA ASP A 59 -8.25 -18.33 7.90
C ASP A 59 -9.55 -18.68 7.15
N THR A 60 -9.92 -17.82 6.20
CA THR A 60 -11.14 -18.00 5.41
C THR A 60 -10.96 -18.93 4.22
N HIS A 61 -9.71 -19.21 3.84
CA HIS A 61 -9.30 -20.01 2.68
C HIS A 61 -9.93 -19.57 1.35
N ALA A 62 -10.39 -18.32 1.25
CA ALA A 62 -10.96 -17.78 0.02
C ALA A 62 -9.87 -17.72 -1.08
N PRO A 63 -10.10 -18.31 -2.27
CA PRO A 63 -9.17 -18.18 -3.37
C PRO A 63 -9.16 -16.73 -3.88
N PRO A 64 -7.98 -16.15 -4.18
CA PRO A 64 -7.89 -14.79 -4.67
C PRO A 64 -8.57 -14.64 -6.03
N LYS A 65 -9.40 -13.61 -6.15
CA LYS A 65 -10.07 -13.19 -7.38
C LYS A 65 -9.99 -11.67 -7.51
N PRO A 66 -8.84 -11.13 -7.96
CA PRO A 66 -8.71 -9.70 -8.18
C PRO A 66 -9.81 -9.18 -9.12
N GLY A 67 -10.34 -8.00 -8.80
CA GLY A 67 -11.29 -7.30 -9.66
C GLY A 67 -10.63 -6.84 -10.97
N ALA A 68 -11.41 -6.71 -12.03
CA ALA A 68 -10.92 -6.18 -13.29
C ALA A 68 -10.90 -4.66 -13.31
N THR A 69 -9.88 -4.09 -13.93
CA THR A 69 -9.87 -2.68 -14.35
C THR A 69 -10.51 -2.47 -15.73
N LYS A 70 -11.02 -1.26 -15.96
CA LYS A 70 -11.57 -0.82 -17.25
C LYS A 70 -11.09 0.58 -17.58
N THR A 71 -10.77 0.80 -18.85
CA THR A 71 -10.42 2.12 -19.38
C THR A 71 -11.58 2.72 -20.15
N PHE A 72 -11.93 3.96 -19.81
CA PHE A 72 -12.86 4.81 -20.54
C PHE A 72 -12.11 6.06 -21.00
N THR A 73 -11.54 6.00 -22.19
CA THR A 73 -10.76 7.10 -22.81
C THR A 73 -9.61 7.58 -21.92
N ASP A 74 -9.78 8.67 -21.17
CA ASP A 74 -8.71 9.28 -20.35
C ASP A 74 -8.86 8.94 -18.87
N TRP A 75 -9.63 7.90 -18.54
CA TRP A 75 -9.85 7.43 -17.18
C TRP A 75 -9.80 5.92 -17.11
N THR A 76 -9.13 5.39 -16.08
CA THR A 76 -9.19 3.97 -15.72
C THR A 76 -9.96 3.82 -14.41
N VAL A 77 -10.64 2.68 -14.22
CA VAL A 77 -11.45 2.41 -13.03
C VAL A 77 -11.45 0.92 -12.69
N GLY A 78 -11.47 0.60 -11.41
CA GLY A 78 -11.59 -0.77 -10.91
C GLY A 78 -12.07 -0.79 -9.47
N CYS A 79 -12.41 -1.98 -8.99
CA CYS A 79 -12.81 -2.20 -7.60
C CYS A 79 -12.08 -3.42 -7.04
N ASP A 80 -11.83 -3.40 -5.74
CA ASP A 80 -11.39 -4.59 -5.05
C ASP A 80 -12.55 -5.53 -4.70
N ASN A 81 -12.22 -6.68 -4.11
CA ASN A 81 -13.15 -7.69 -3.63
C ASN A 81 -14.08 -7.24 -2.48
N ALA A 82 -13.81 -6.10 -1.84
CA ALA A 82 -14.70 -5.46 -0.87
C ALA A 82 -15.53 -4.33 -1.49
N LEU A 83 -15.50 -4.18 -2.81
CA LEU A 83 -16.18 -3.12 -3.57
C LEU A 83 -15.72 -1.71 -3.16
N ARG A 84 -14.48 -1.55 -2.70
CA ARG A 84 -13.81 -0.25 -2.69
C ARG A 84 -13.36 0.04 -4.13
N CYS A 85 -13.93 1.07 -4.73
CA CYS A 85 -13.70 1.36 -6.14
C CYS A 85 -12.88 2.63 -6.32
N THR A 86 -11.90 2.62 -7.22
CA THR A 86 -11.07 3.78 -7.55
C THR A 86 -11.15 4.04 -9.04
N LEU A 87 -11.34 5.32 -9.43
CA LEU A 87 -11.06 5.79 -10.77
C LEU A 87 -9.85 6.74 -10.74
N GLY A 88 -8.97 6.61 -11.72
CA GLY A 88 -7.79 7.45 -11.90
C GLY A 88 -7.77 8.10 -13.27
N SER A 89 -7.42 9.38 -13.34
CA SER A 89 -7.22 10.07 -14.60
C SER A 89 -5.93 9.59 -15.28
N LEU A 90 -5.93 9.54 -16.60
CA LEU A 90 -4.79 9.24 -17.44
C LEU A 90 -4.40 10.49 -18.23
N LEU A 91 -3.10 10.70 -18.44
CA LEU A 91 -2.63 11.79 -19.29
C LEU A 91 -3.03 11.50 -20.74
N PRO A 92 -3.62 12.45 -21.50
CA PRO A 92 -3.83 12.30 -22.94
C PRO A 92 -2.52 11.88 -23.64
N ASP A 93 -2.59 11.03 -24.66
CA ASP A 93 -1.37 10.52 -25.34
C ASP A 93 -0.48 11.65 -25.87
N ALA A 94 -1.10 12.75 -26.33
CA ALA A 94 -0.42 13.94 -26.81
C ALA A 94 0.21 14.83 -25.72
N SER A 95 -0.06 14.53 -24.43
CA SER A 95 0.32 15.34 -23.27
C SER A 95 1.31 14.65 -22.34
N ILE A 96 1.74 13.42 -22.66
CA ILE A 96 2.77 12.71 -21.89
C ILE A 96 4.06 13.55 -21.90
N GLY A 97 4.44 14.09 -20.74
CA GLY A 97 5.63 14.93 -20.57
C GLY A 97 5.41 16.44 -20.56
N GLN A 98 4.16 16.94 -20.58
CA GLN A 98 3.82 18.38 -20.56
C GLN A 98 3.16 18.78 -19.23
N ASP A 99 2.00 18.19 -18.91
CA ASP A 99 1.29 18.31 -17.63
C ASP A 99 1.26 16.91 -17.01
N ASN A 100 1.85 16.73 -15.82
CA ASN A 100 2.07 15.38 -15.28
C ASN A 100 1.26 15.06 -14.02
N LEU A 101 0.25 15.87 -13.69
CA LEU A 101 -0.60 15.63 -12.53
C LEU A 101 -1.72 14.67 -12.91
N THR A 102 -1.88 13.64 -12.10
CA THR A 102 -3.01 12.73 -12.20
C THR A 102 -3.79 12.76 -10.90
N LEU A 103 -5.08 12.44 -10.98
CA LEU A 103 -5.97 12.42 -9.82
C LEU A 103 -6.69 11.10 -9.73
N ASN A 104 -6.84 10.61 -8.51
CA ASN A 104 -7.61 9.42 -8.20
C ASN A 104 -8.75 9.78 -7.25
N LEU A 105 -9.94 9.26 -7.55
CA LEU A 105 -11.09 9.31 -6.67
C LEU A 105 -11.43 7.89 -6.23
N THR A 106 -11.60 7.69 -4.93
CA THR A 106 -11.94 6.38 -4.37
C THR A 106 -13.26 6.47 -3.64
N ARG A 107 -14.10 5.45 -3.80
CA ARG A 107 -15.39 5.30 -3.16
C ARG A 107 -15.44 4.06 -2.28
N GLU A 108 -15.73 4.24 -1.00
CA GLU A 108 -15.96 3.14 -0.06
C GLU A 108 -17.27 2.37 -0.38
N PRO A 109 -17.37 1.08 0.01
CA PRO A 109 -18.62 0.33 -0.08
C PRO A 109 -19.68 0.80 0.93
N GLY A 110 -20.88 0.23 0.88
CA GLY A 110 -21.97 0.48 1.83
C GLY A 110 -22.77 1.77 1.59
N PRO A 111 -24.03 1.87 2.03
CA PRO A 111 -24.88 3.02 1.75
C PRO A 111 -24.42 4.27 2.52
N VAL A 112 -24.56 5.45 1.92
CA VAL A 112 -24.14 6.73 2.54
C VAL A 112 -24.90 7.00 3.84
N ALA A 113 -26.19 6.64 3.87
CA ALA A 113 -27.04 6.79 5.04
C ALA A 113 -26.52 6.04 6.29
N ASN A 114 -25.70 5.00 6.11
CA ASN A 114 -25.11 4.21 7.20
C ASN A 114 -23.60 4.46 7.36
N GLY A 115 -23.10 5.59 6.85
CA GLY A 115 -21.68 5.95 6.95
C GLY A 115 -20.74 5.26 5.95
N GLY A 116 -21.28 4.51 4.99
CA GLY A 116 -20.55 3.97 3.84
C GLY A 116 -20.42 4.99 2.70
N GLY A 117 -19.94 4.55 1.54
CA GLY A 117 -19.99 5.35 0.30
C GLY A 117 -19.14 6.62 0.28
N LYS A 118 -18.27 6.81 1.29
CA LYS A 118 -17.39 7.96 1.42
C LYS A 118 -16.47 8.08 0.21
N MET A 119 -16.25 9.31 -0.25
CA MET A 119 -15.32 9.62 -1.31
C MET A 119 -14.01 10.15 -0.72
N SER A 120 -12.89 9.71 -1.26
CA SER A 120 -11.56 10.28 -1.02
C SER A 120 -10.89 10.64 -2.34
N LEU A 121 -9.92 11.54 -2.26
CA LEU A 121 -9.17 12.06 -3.39
C LEU A 121 -7.68 11.91 -3.11
N ALA A 122 -6.92 11.53 -4.14
CA ALA A 122 -5.47 11.67 -4.21
C ALA A 122 -5.09 12.46 -5.47
N ILE A 123 -4.06 13.28 -5.38
CA ILE A 123 -3.44 13.95 -6.53
C ILE A 123 -1.97 13.60 -6.50
N GLU A 124 -1.49 13.06 -7.61
CA GLU A 124 -0.09 12.71 -7.79
C GLU A 124 0.66 13.87 -8.44
N THR A 125 1.73 14.32 -7.79
CA THR A 125 2.57 15.44 -8.23
C THR A 125 4.03 15.05 -8.47
N ARG A 126 4.45 13.82 -8.15
CA ARG A 126 5.85 13.36 -8.24
C ARG A 126 6.40 13.39 -9.66
N ASN A 127 5.54 13.27 -10.66
CA ASN A 127 5.93 13.40 -12.06
C ASN A 127 6.09 14.86 -12.50
N ASP A 128 5.81 15.84 -11.63
CA ASP A 128 5.88 17.27 -11.89
C ASP A 128 6.70 18.01 -10.80
N GLN A 129 7.91 18.42 -11.17
CA GLN A 129 8.79 19.15 -10.25
C GLN A 129 8.25 20.54 -9.86
N ALA A 130 7.47 21.19 -10.75
CA ALA A 130 6.89 22.49 -10.47
C ALA A 130 5.75 22.35 -9.45
N ALA A 131 4.86 21.38 -9.62
CA ALA A 131 3.79 21.11 -8.66
C ALA A 131 4.31 20.59 -7.31
N THR A 132 5.45 19.90 -7.29
CA THR A 132 6.14 19.56 -6.04
C THR A 132 6.55 20.81 -5.24
N LYS A 133 6.82 21.93 -5.92
CA LYS A 133 7.14 23.23 -5.30
C LYS A 133 5.92 24.14 -5.14
N ARG A 134 4.84 23.89 -5.88
CA ARG A 134 3.56 24.62 -5.90
C ARG A 134 2.43 23.61 -5.68
N PRO A 135 2.15 23.22 -4.43
CA PRO A 135 1.18 22.17 -4.17
C PRO A 135 -0.23 22.57 -4.63
N PRO A 136 -1.05 21.60 -5.08
CA PRO A 136 -2.46 21.82 -5.32
C PRO A 136 -3.14 22.48 -4.11
N ALA A 137 -4.05 23.42 -4.36
CA ALA A 137 -4.84 24.11 -3.34
C ALA A 137 -6.35 24.07 -3.59
N SER A 138 -6.78 24.05 -4.85
CA SER A 138 -8.20 23.98 -5.20
C SER A 138 -8.43 23.42 -6.61
N PHE A 139 -9.70 23.14 -6.92
CA PHE A 139 -10.16 22.83 -8.27
C PHE A 139 -11.03 23.95 -8.82
N VAL A 140 -11.05 24.06 -10.14
CA VAL A 140 -12.08 24.79 -10.88
C VAL A 140 -12.73 23.84 -11.88
N VAL A 141 -14.04 23.67 -11.76
CA VAL A 141 -14.87 22.84 -12.64
C VAL A 141 -15.87 23.75 -13.36
N ASP A 142 -15.74 23.89 -14.67
CA ASP A 142 -16.55 24.82 -15.48
C ASP A 142 -16.65 26.23 -14.89
N GLY A 143 -15.50 26.76 -14.45
CA GLY A 143 -15.38 28.09 -13.83
C GLY A 143 -15.83 28.16 -12.36
N LYS A 144 -16.34 27.07 -11.76
CA LYS A 144 -16.79 27.04 -10.36
C LYS A 144 -15.71 26.44 -9.46
N PRO A 145 -15.36 27.10 -8.34
CA PRO A 145 -14.36 26.58 -7.43
C PRO A 145 -14.90 25.38 -6.63
N ILE A 146 -14.05 24.38 -6.42
CA ILE A 146 -14.29 23.25 -5.52
C ILE A 146 -13.07 23.08 -4.61
N ALA A 147 -13.30 22.92 -3.31
CA ALA A 147 -12.22 22.71 -2.35
C ALA A 147 -11.59 21.32 -2.51
N LEU A 148 -10.26 21.21 -2.36
CA LEU A 148 -9.56 19.91 -2.47
C LEU A 148 -10.11 18.82 -1.55
N ARG A 149 -10.59 19.20 -0.36
CA ARG A 149 -11.14 18.25 0.62
C ARG A 149 -12.52 17.69 0.24
N ASP A 150 -13.18 18.25 -0.77
CA ASP A 150 -14.55 17.88 -1.14
C ASP A 150 -14.57 16.93 -2.34
N ALA A 151 -14.07 15.71 -2.12
CA ALA A 151 -14.02 14.66 -3.13
C ALA A 151 -15.42 14.28 -3.65
N THR A 152 -16.45 14.38 -2.80
CA THR A 152 -17.84 14.11 -3.19
C THR A 152 -18.37 15.17 -4.15
N ALA A 153 -18.17 16.46 -3.85
CA ALA A 153 -18.57 17.53 -4.76
C ALA A 153 -17.79 17.46 -6.07
N LEU A 154 -16.49 17.17 -6.03
CA LEU A 154 -15.68 17.00 -7.24
C LEU A 154 -16.24 15.86 -8.10
N ALA A 155 -16.45 14.67 -7.54
CA ALA A 155 -16.99 13.52 -8.28
C ALA A 155 -18.35 13.83 -8.92
N ALA A 156 -19.24 14.52 -8.21
CA ALA A 156 -20.53 14.93 -8.74
C ALA A 156 -20.40 15.98 -9.86
N ALA A 157 -19.47 16.91 -9.74
CA ALA A 157 -19.26 17.97 -10.72
C ALA A 157 -18.65 17.44 -12.02
N ILE A 158 -17.61 16.60 -11.93
CA ILE A 158 -16.89 16.10 -13.12
C ILE A 158 -17.73 15.13 -13.96
N ALA A 159 -18.81 14.59 -13.40
CA ALA A 159 -19.72 13.69 -14.11
C ALA A 159 -20.39 14.33 -15.34
N ASN A 160 -20.52 15.66 -15.38
CA ASN A 160 -21.17 16.38 -16.49
C ASN A 160 -20.40 17.62 -16.94
N ALA A 161 -19.19 17.85 -16.41
CA ALA A 161 -18.42 19.04 -16.70
C ALA A 161 -17.64 18.93 -18.00
N GLN A 162 -17.27 20.09 -18.57
CA GLN A 162 -16.45 20.19 -19.77
C GLN A 162 -14.97 20.44 -19.45
N SER A 163 -14.70 21.05 -18.30
CA SER A 163 -13.35 21.47 -17.90
C SER A 163 -13.10 21.20 -16.43
N LEU A 164 -11.89 20.71 -16.13
CA LEU A 164 -11.35 20.57 -14.78
C LEU A 164 -9.93 21.10 -14.75
N LYS A 165 -9.67 22.07 -13.88
CA LYS A 165 -8.33 22.60 -13.60
C LYS A 165 -7.96 22.37 -12.14
N ILE A 166 -6.70 22.05 -11.92
CA ILE A 166 -6.06 22.03 -10.59
C ILE A 166 -5.30 23.34 -10.45
N LEU A 167 -5.54 24.07 -9.36
CA LEU A 167 -4.89 25.35 -9.08
C LEU A 167 -3.99 25.25 -7.85
N ASP A 168 -2.94 26.07 -7.81
CA ASP A 168 -2.15 26.30 -6.59
C ASP A 168 -2.77 27.38 -5.69
N ALA A 169 -2.11 27.69 -4.58
CA ALA A 169 -2.58 28.67 -3.59
C ALA A 169 -2.65 30.12 -4.12
N THR A 170 -1.98 30.44 -5.23
CA THR A 170 -2.02 31.76 -5.88
C THR A 170 -3.16 31.86 -6.90
N GLY A 171 -3.85 30.75 -7.19
CA GLY A 171 -4.86 30.65 -8.23
C GLY A 171 -4.29 30.37 -9.63
N ALA A 172 -2.98 30.14 -9.75
CA ALA A 172 -2.38 29.75 -11.01
C ALA A 172 -2.71 28.29 -11.34
N THR A 173 -2.95 28.00 -12.62
CA THR A 173 -3.21 26.64 -13.08
C THR A 173 -1.93 25.80 -12.97
N LEU A 174 -2.06 24.63 -12.34
CA LEU A 174 -1.04 23.60 -12.28
C LEU A 174 -1.23 22.57 -13.39
N ALA A 175 -2.48 22.13 -13.61
CA ALA A 175 -2.80 21.16 -14.63
C ALA A 175 -4.25 21.31 -15.11
N THR A 176 -4.50 20.94 -16.36
CA THR A 176 -5.85 20.71 -16.88
C THR A 176 -6.06 19.20 -17.03
N VAL A 177 -7.05 18.66 -16.33
CA VAL A 177 -7.33 17.22 -16.33
C VAL A 177 -8.44 16.94 -17.33
N SER A 178 -8.19 15.99 -18.24
CA SER A 178 -9.20 15.57 -19.21
C SER A 178 -10.40 14.94 -18.49
N LEU A 179 -11.62 15.30 -18.91
CA LEU A 179 -12.86 14.70 -18.42
C LEU A 179 -13.45 13.65 -19.37
N LYS A 180 -12.76 13.34 -20.48
CA LYS A 180 -13.22 12.35 -21.46
C LYS A 180 -13.27 10.96 -20.83
N GLY A 181 -14.48 10.46 -20.61
CA GLY A 181 -14.72 9.15 -19.99
C GLY A 181 -14.92 9.17 -18.47
N ALA A 182 -14.73 10.32 -17.79
CA ALA A 182 -14.94 10.44 -16.34
C ALA A 182 -16.36 10.03 -15.91
N ALA A 183 -17.38 10.48 -16.65
CA ALA A 183 -18.78 10.14 -16.39
C ALA A 183 -19.06 8.62 -16.54
N ALA A 184 -18.40 7.96 -17.49
CA ALA A 184 -18.53 6.53 -17.72
C ALA A 184 -17.84 5.73 -16.61
N ALA A 185 -16.64 6.15 -16.19
CA ALA A 185 -15.93 5.57 -15.05
C ALA A 185 -16.71 5.72 -13.74
N LEU A 186 -17.29 6.89 -13.47
CA LEU A 186 -18.13 7.10 -12.28
C LEU A 186 -19.42 6.26 -12.33
N ARG A 187 -20.05 6.14 -13.51
CA ARG A 187 -21.21 5.25 -13.70
C ARG A 187 -20.84 3.78 -13.51
N TYR A 188 -19.63 3.36 -13.89
CA TYR A 188 -19.13 2.02 -13.59
C TYR A 188 -19.07 1.76 -12.08
N ILE A 189 -18.59 2.72 -11.29
CA ILE A 189 -18.59 2.60 -9.82
C ILE A 189 -20.01 2.47 -9.28
N ASP A 190 -20.96 3.28 -9.75
CA ASP A 190 -22.36 3.15 -9.34
C ASP A 190 -22.91 1.74 -9.65
N ALA A 191 -22.56 1.16 -10.80
CA ALA A 191 -22.98 -0.19 -11.16
C ALA A 191 -22.33 -1.27 -10.27
N GLN A 192 -21.01 -1.23 -10.08
CA GLN A 192 -20.28 -2.21 -9.28
C GLN A 192 -20.73 -2.22 -7.81
N GLN A 193 -21.06 -1.05 -7.26
CA GLN A 193 -21.56 -0.92 -5.89
C GLN A 193 -23.09 -1.08 -5.77
N GLY A 194 -23.80 -1.42 -6.85
CA GLY A 194 -25.25 -1.65 -6.82
C GLY A 194 -26.06 -0.39 -6.48
N ARG A 195 -25.63 0.77 -6.95
CA ARG A 195 -26.23 2.09 -6.66
C ARG A 195 -27.01 2.70 -7.81
N ALA A 196 -26.99 2.11 -9.00
CA ALA A 196 -27.77 2.63 -10.10
C ALA A 196 -29.28 2.72 -9.72
N GLY A 197 -29.88 3.88 -9.95
CA GLY A 197 -31.27 4.19 -9.58
C GLY A 197 -31.48 4.60 -8.12
N THR A 198 -30.43 4.72 -7.31
CA THR A 198 -30.55 5.13 -5.91
C THR A 198 -30.27 6.63 -5.72
N VAL A 199 -30.71 7.14 -4.56
CA VAL A 199 -30.47 8.53 -4.15
C VAL A 199 -28.99 8.84 -3.91
N ASP A 200 -28.18 7.82 -3.64
CA ASP A 200 -26.75 8.00 -3.38
C ASP A 200 -25.85 7.65 -4.56
N ALA A 201 -26.38 7.36 -5.75
CA ALA A 201 -25.57 7.25 -6.95
C ALA A 201 -24.86 8.57 -7.29
N ILE A 202 -23.66 8.50 -7.88
CA ILE A 202 -22.94 9.68 -8.35
C ILE A 202 -23.56 10.18 -9.66
N VAL A 203 -23.71 9.29 -10.63
CA VAL A 203 -24.18 9.59 -11.99
C VAL A 203 -25.56 8.99 -12.23
N ALA A 204 -25.74 7.70 -11.93
CA ALA A 204 -26.96 6.97 -12.23
C ALA A 204 -28.02 7.15 -11.13
N ARG A 205 -28.39 8.39 -10.82
CA ARG A 205 -29.30 8.71 -9.70
C ARG A 205 -30.74 8.27 -9.96
N GLY A 206 -31.44 7.97 -8.87
CA GLY A 206 -32.88 7.74 -8.87
C GLY A 206 -33.47 7.87 -7.46
N PRO A 207 -34.79 7.65 -7.30
CA PRO A 207 -35.47 7.89 -6.04
C PRO A 207 -35.31 6.76 -5.01
N ALA A 208 -34.72 5.62 -5.37
CA ALA A 208 -34.65 4.47 -4.48
C ALA A 208 -33.66 4.69 -3.33
N ALA A 209 -33.98 4.19 -2.14
CA ALA A 209 -33.01 4.12 -1.05
C ALA A 209 -31.85 3.18 -1.42
N SER A 210 -30.63 3.54 -1.03
CA SER A 210 -29.45 2.73 -1.32
C SER A 210 -29.38 1.47 -0.48
N ARG A 211 -29.07 0.35 -1.13
CA ARG A 211 -28.78 -0.95 -0.51
C ARG A 211 -27.39 -1.46 -0.88
N ALA A 212 -26.46 -0.53 -1.15
CA ALA A 212 -25.11 -0.86 -1.57
C ALA A 212 -24.46 -1.84 -0.58
N PRO A 213 -23.88 -2.95 -1.04
CA PRO A 213 -23.32 -3.98 -0.16
C PRO A 213 -22.03 -3.50 0.54
N THR A 214 -21.66 -4.20 1.61
CA THR A 214 -20.37 -4.06 2.29
C THR A 214 -19.76 -5.45 2.49
N PRO A 215 -19.18 -6.05 1.42
CA PRO A 215 -18.56 -7.36 1.53
C PRO A 215 -17.40 -7.35 2.54
N ALA A 216 -17.27 -8.42 3.32
CA ALA A 216 -16.15 -8.58 4.24
C ALA A 216 -14.89 -9.00 3.49
N LEU A 217 -13.73 -8.53 3.95
CA LEU A 217 -12.45 -9.00 3.45
C LEU A 217 -12.19 -10.45 3.91
N PRO A 218 -11.63 -11.32 3.04
CA PRO A 218 -11.15 -12.62 3.46
C PRO A 218 -10.02 -12.46 4.48
N VAL A 219 -9.89 -13.42 5.39
CA VAL A 219 -8.82 -13.47 6.38
C VAL A 219 -7.78 -14.50 5.96
N ILE A 220 -6.49 -14.14 6.06
CA ILE A 220 -5.34 -15.03 5.92
C ILE A 220 -4.67 -15.18 7.28
N ALA A 221 -4.50 -16.42 7.75
CA ALA A 221 -3.68 -16.69 8.93
C ALA A 221 -2.23 -16.90 8.47
N ALA A 222 -1.37 -15.92 8.75
CA ALA A 222 0.03 -15.93 8.34
C ALA A 222 0.96 -16.25 9.51
N ILE A 223 2.11 -16.84 9.20
CA ILE A 223 3.17 -17.06 10.18
C ILE A 223 4.01 -15.79 10.29
N ALA A 224 4.32 -15.38 11.53
CA ALA A 224 5.29 -14.33 11.79
C ALA A 224 6.72 -14.82 11.50
N PRO A 225 7.52 -14.06 10.72
CA PRO A 225 8.93 -14.36 10.52
C PRO A 225 9.65 -14.50 11.86
N SER A 226 10.42 -15.56 12.01
CA SER A 226 11.17 -15.84 13.23
C SER A 226 12.34 -16.79 12.96
N GLY A 227 13.35 -16.74 13.83
CA GLY A 227 14.57 -17.55 13.70
C GLY A 227 15.61 -16.94 12.75
N ALA A 228 16.61 -17.75 12.41
CA ALA A 228 17.69 -17.36 11.49
C ALA A 228 17.43 -17.87 10.07
N ALA A 229 17.77 -17.06 9.08
CA ALA A 229 17.75 -17.49 7.69
C ALA A 229 18.77 -18.61 7.44
N ALA A 230 18.41 -19.57 6.60
CA ALA A 230 19.29 -20.66 6.21
C ALA A 230 20.54 -20.14 5.49
N LYS A 231 21.68 -20.77 5.73
CA LYS A 231 22.91 -20.54 4.97
C LYS A 231 22.98 -21.55 3.83
N LEU A 232 22.99 -21.06 2.59
CA LEU A 232 23.05 -21.90 1.40
C LEU A 232 24.49 -22.26 1.03
N THR A 233 24.71 -23.51 0.66
CA THR A 233 25.95 -23.97 0.03
C THR A 233 25.94 -23.70 -1.48
N ALA A 234 27.11 -23.66 -2.11
CA ALA A 234 27.21 -23.50 -3.56
C ALA A 234 26.44 -24.61 -4.33
N ALA A 235 26.45 -25.85 -3.83
CA ALA A 235 25.73 -26.97 -4.44
C ALA A 235 24.20 -26.79 -4.36
N GLN A 236 23.70 -26.23 -3.25
CA GLN A 236 22.27 -25.90 -3.10
C GLN A 236 21.86 -24.78 -4.06
N ILE A 237 22.68 -23.74 -4.20
CA ILE A 237 22.44 -22.65 -5.17
C ILE A 237 22.42 -23.20 -6.60
N ALA A 238 23.40 -24.03 -6.98
CA ALA A 238 23.44 -24.67 -8.29
C ALA A 238 22.19 -25.55 -8.55
N THR A 239 21.71 -26.25 -7.52
CA THR A 239 20.47 -27.04 -7.60
C THR A 239 19.25 -26.15 -7.87
N MET A 240 19.13 -25.02 -7.17
CA MET A 240 18.05 -24.06 -7.42
C MET A 240 18.13 -23.46 -8.82
N ARG A 241 19.32 -23.04 -9.27
CA ARG A 241 19.51 -22.52 -10.63
C ARG A 241 19.06 -23.51 -11.70
N LYS A 242 19.48 -24.77 -11.59
CA LYS A 242 19.07 -25.83 -12.51
C LYS A 242 17.54 -26.06 -12.49
N ARG A 243 16.91 -26.04 -11.32
CA ARG A 243 15.47 -26.27 -11.19
C ARG A 243 14.61 -25.10 -11.70
N GLY A 244 15.10 -23.88 -11.53
CA GLY A 244 14.44 -22.68 -12.00
C GLY A 244 14.79 -22.30 -13.43
N SER A 245 15.60 -23.08 -14.15
CA SER A 245 16.16 -22.70 -15.46
C SER A 245 16.80 -21.30 -15.43
N CYS A 246 17.45 -20.97 -14.30
CA CYS A 246 18.00 -19.65 -14.05
C CYS A 246 19.40 -19.53 -14.66
N ASP A 247 19.46 -19.05 -15.90
CA ASP A 247 20.69 -18.93 -16.69
C ASP A 247 21.35 -17.54 -16.58
N ILE A 248 21.03 -16.78 -15.52
CA ILE A 248 21.74 -15.56 -15.08
C ILE A 248 23.23 -15.82 -14.71
N GLY A 249 23.81 -16.96 -15.11
CA GLY A 249 25.24 -17.25 -15.03
C GLY A 249 26.06 -16.88 -16.28
N ASN A 250 25.44 -16.48 -17.40
CA ASN A 250 26.14 -16.11 -18.65
C ASN A 250 26.28 -14.59 -18.83
N PHE A 251 26.81 -13.90 -17.82
CA PHE A 251 27.22 -12.50 -17.99
C PHE A 251 28.56 -12.42 -18.72
N PRO A 252 28.89 -11.28 -19.38
CA PRO A 252 30.23 -11.02 -19.87
C PRO A 252 31.28 -11.26 -18.77
N ASP A 253 32.45 -11.76 -19.15
CA ASP A 253 33.56 -11.99 -18.23
C ASP A 253 33.78 -10.76 -17.31
N GLY A 254 33.73 -10.97 -15.99
CA GLY A 254 34.00 -9.93 -14.97
C GLY A 254 32.81 -9.48 -14.11
N ALA A 255 31.58 -9.98 -14.34
CA ALA A 255 30.47 -9.76 -13.40
C ALA A 255 30.71 -10.48 -12.07
N ASP A 256 30.49 -9.79 -10.94
CA ASP A 256 30.64 -10.35 -9.60
C ASP A 256 29.54 -11.40 -9.35
N PRO A 257 29.87 -12.69 -9.15
CA PRO A 257 28.88 -13.74 -8.90
C PRO A 257 28.03 -13.51 -7.65
N THR A 258 28.50 -12.68 -6.71
CA THR A 258 27.77 -12.33 -5.48
C THR A 258 26.63 -11.35 -5.73
N GLN A 259 26.65 -10.58 -6.82
CA GLN A 259 25.53 -9.72 -7.22
C GLN A 259 24.26 -10.52 -7.59
N PHE A 260 24.42 -11.80 -7.91
CA PHE A 260 23.33 -12.73 -8.26
C PHE A 260 23.24 -13.91 -7.28
N ALA A 261 23.71 -13.70 -6.04
CA ALA A 261 23.45 -14.61 -4.95
C ALA A 261 21.96 -14.54 -4.56
N PRO A 262 21.35 -15.66 -4.12
CA PRO A 262 19.99 -15.62 -3.60
C PRO A 262 19.91 -14.80 -2.31
N GLU A 263 18.86 -14.00 -2.17
CA GLU A 263 18.47 -13.43 -0.88
C GLU A 263 17.75 -14.50 -0.06
N VAL A 264 18.10 -14.65 1.21
CA VAL A 264 17.53 -15.70 2.08
C VAL A 264 16.96 -15.09 3.35
N HIS A 265 15.68 -15.38 3.62
CA HIS A 265 14.93 -14.80 4.73
C HIS A 265 14.27 -15.89 5.58
N ALA A 266 14.27 -15.71 6.90
CA ALA A 266 13.55 -16.61 7.80
C ALA A 266 12.04 -16.40 7.68
N LEU A 267 11.28 -17.50 7.56
CA LEU A 267 9.80 -17.48 7.50
C LEU A 267 9.13 -17.81 8.83
N GLY A 268 9.90 -18.30 9.81
CA GLY A 268 9.37 -18.96 11.00
C GLY A 268 9.09 -20.45 10.76
N GLY A 269 8.83 -21.19 11.84
CA GLY A 269 8.61 -22.64 11.78
C GLY A 269 9.81 -23.45 11.25
N GLY A 270 11.03 -22.92 11.38
CA GLY A 270 12.27 -23.54 10.90
C GLY A 270 12.50 -23.44 9.38
N LYS A 271 11.65 -22.72 8.64
CA LYS A 271 11.76 -22.57 7.18
C LYS A 271 12.38 -21.24 6.78
N SER A 272 13.00 -21.21 5.61
CA SER A 272 13.48 -19.98 4.96
C SER A 272 12.96 -19.86 3.54
N LEU A 273 12.74 -18.62 3.11
CA LEU A 273 12.53 -18.25 1.71
C LEU A 273 13.90 -17.96 1.08
N ALA A 274 14.16 -18.49 -0.11
CA ALA A 274 15.19 -17.98 -1.00
C ALA A 274 14.55 -17.31 -2.23
N ILE A 275 14.97 -16.08 -2.51
CA ILE A 275 14.67 -15.34 -3.74
C ILE A 275 15.93 -15.39 -4.59
N LEU A 276 15.93 -16.23 -5.63
CA LEU A 276 17.08 -16.42 -6.52
C LEU A 276 16.91 -15.56 -7.78
N PRO A 277 17.76 -14.55 -8.03
CA PRO A 277 17.81 -13.87 -9.32
C PRO A 277 17.90 -14.87 -10.48
N CYS A 278 16.97 -14.80 -11.42
CA CYS A 278 16.74 -15.85 -12.42
C CYS A 278 16.80 -15.37 -13.87
N SER A 279 16.12 -14.26 -14.19
CA SER A 279 16.15 -13.61 -15.50
C SER A 279 15.98 -12.09 -15.36
N THR A 280 16.26 -11.33 -16.42
CA THR A 280 16.08 -9.87 -16.44
C THR A 280 15.37 -9.42 -17.71
N GLY A 281 14.42 -8.51 -17.56
CA GLY A 281 13.94 -7.63 -18.63
C GLY A 281 14.54 -6.23 -18.51
N ALA A 282 14.17 -5.32 -19.42
CA ALA A 282 14.75 -3.96 -19.49
C ALA A 282 14.66 -3.15 -18.18
N TYR A 283 13.67 -3.42 -17.33
CA TYR A 283 13.42 -2.71 -16.08
C TYR A 283 12.87 -3.64 -14.97
N ASN A 284 12.97 -4.96 -15.18
CA ASN A 284 12.40 -5.99 -14.33
C ASN A 284 13.47 -7.03 -14.01
N LEU A 285 13.75 -7.29 -12.73
CA LEU A 285 14.53 -8.44 -12.28
C LEU A 285 13.59 -9.54 -11.81
N ILE A 286 13.76 -10.75 -12.32
CA ILE A 286 12.92 -11.89 -11.99
C ILE A 286 13.62 -12.74 -10.92
N GLY A 287 12.94 -12.99 -9.80
CA GLY A 287 13.43 -13.80 -8.70
C GLY A 287 12.64 -15.10 -8.55
N ALA A 288 13.27 -16.25 -8.85
CA ALA A 288 12.69 -17.57 -8.62
C ALA A 288 12.61 -17.88 -7.11
N LEU A 289 11.47 -18.40 -6.67
CA LEU A 289 11.19 -18.62 -5.24
C LEU A 289 11.42 -20.07 -4.84
N PHE A 290 12.13 -20.27 -3.73
CA PHE A 290 12.33 -21.58 -3.11
C PHE A 290 12.09 -21.53 -1.60
N ILE A 291 11.57 -22.62 -1.05
CA ILE A 291 11.48 -22.87 0.39
C ILE A 291 12.60 -23.82 0.79
N ILE A 292 13.32 -23.44 1.84
CA ILE A 292 14.37 -24.24 2.48
C ILE A 292 13.84 -24.75 3.81
N ASP A 293 13.91 -26.06 3.99
CA ASP A 293 13.45 -26.76 5.19
C ASP A 293 14.50 -27.81 5.58
N GLY A 294 15.39 -27.46 6.50
CA GLY A 294 16.59 -28.24 6.79
C GLY A 294 17.46 -28.40 5.54
N THR A 295 17.61 -29.64 5.07
CA THR A 295 18.36 -29.97 3.84
C THR A 295 17.50 -29.99 2.59
N THR A 296 16.17 -29.94 2.73
CA THR A 296 15.23 -29.94 1.60
C THR A 296 15.12 -28.55 1.00
N ILE A 297 15.19 -28.48 -0.33
CA ILE A 297 14.89 -27.27 -1.10
C ILE A 297 13.79 -27.61 -2.08
N ALA A 298 12.71 -26.84 -2.09
CA ALA A 298 11.58 -27.03 -3.00
C ALA A 298 11.14 -25.69 -3.59
N PRO A 299 10.66 -25.64 -4.85
CA PRO A 299 10.01 -24.44 -5.38
C PRO A 299 8.88 -23.97 -4.46
N ALA A 300 8.85 -22.68 -4.16
CA ALA A 300 7.76 -22.11 -3.38
C ALA A 300 6.45 -22.17 -4.17
N GLN A 301 5.33 -22.21 -3.44
CA GLN A 301 3.99 -22.13 -4.02
C GLN A 301 3.38 -20.77 -3.70
N THR A 302 2.56 -20.29 -4.63
CA THR A 302 1.72 -19.09 -4.47
C THR A 302 0.27 -19.48 -4.76
N ASP A 303 -0.71 -18.77 -4.20
CA ASP A 303 -2.13 -18.96 -4.53
C ASP A 303 -2.66 -18.00 -5.62
N ALA A 304 -1.81 -17.09 -6.10
CA ALA A 304 -2.03 -16.23 -7.24
C ALA A 304 -0.73 -16.09 -8.06
N PRO A 305 -0.83 -15.73 -9.36
CA PRO A 305 0.31 -15.27 -10.15
C PRO A 305 1.04 -14.12 -9.44
N SER A 306 2.36 -14.05 -9.55
CA SER A 306 3.21 -13.00 -8.95
C SER A 306 3.86 -12.09 -10.00
N GLY A 307 3.08 -11.66 -11.01
CA GLY A 307 3.47 -10.77 -12.10
C GLY A 307 2.46 -10.84 -13.25
N PHE A 308 2.94 -10.79 -14.49
CA PHE A 308 2.09 -10.83 -15.70
C PHE A 308 1.66 -12.24 -16.13
N GLU A 309 2.42 -13.25 -15.74
CA GLU A 309 2.28 -14.64 -16.19
C GLU A 309 1.87 -15.56 -15.04
N GLU A 310 1.37 -16.78 -15.33
CA GLU A 310 0.90 -17.73 -14.31
C GLU A 310 2.00 -18.13 -13.29
N THR A 311 3.24 -18.26 -13.76
CA THR A 311 4.42 -18.49 -12.90
C THR A 311 4.88 -17.22 -12.18
N GLY A 312 4.35 -16.06 -12.57
CA GLY A 312 4.70 -14.74 -12.08
C GLY A 312 5.29 -13.91 -13.20
N ALA A 313 6.58 -14.10 -13.49
CA ALA A 313 7.33 -13.12 -14.27
C ALA A 313 7.58 -13.48 -15.74
N ASP A 314 7.94 -14.73 -16.02
CA ASP A 314 8.21 -15.24 -17.36
C ASP A 314 7.89 -16.74 -17.44
N SER A 315 7.53 -17.21 -18.63
CA SER A 315 7.17 -18.60 -18.89
C SER A 315 8.38 -19.54 -19.04
N ALA A 316 9.59 -19.00 -19.13
CA ALA A 316 10.83 -19.75 -19.26
C ALA A 316 11.34 -20.27 -17.90
N THR A 317 10.95 -19.60 -16.81
CA THR A 317 11.21 -19.97 -15.42
C THR A 317 10.10 -20.92 -14.94
N PRO A 318 10.34 -22.24 -14.82
CA PRO A 318 9.29 -23.23 -14.56
C PRO A 318 8.85 -23.30 -13.09
N VAL A 319 9.24 -22.31 -12.28
CA VAL A 319 8.93 -22.20 -10.85
C VAL A 319 8.26 -20.86 -10.57
N LYS A 320 7.52 -20.75 -9.45
CA LYS A 320 6.92 -19.47 -9.07
C LYS A 320 8.01 -18.43 -8.83
N SER A 321 7.82 -17.23 -9.37
CA SER A 321 8.79 -16.15 -9.36
C SER A 321 8.14 -14.81 -9.08
N VAL A 322 8.88 -13.89 -8.47
CA VAL A 322 8.47 -12.48 -8.30
C VAL A 322 9.22 -11.59 -9.29
N VAL A 323 8.65 -10.43 -9.60
CA VAL A 323 9.29 -9.38 -10.39
C VAL A 323 9.70 -8.26 -9.45
N ASN A 324 10.95 -7.80 -9.49
CA ASN A 324 11.50 -6.76 -8.60
C ASN A 324 11.15 -7.00 -7.12
N GLY A 325 11.09 -8.26 -6.70
CA GLY A 325 10.53 -8.64 -5.41
C GLY A 325 11.53 -8.53 -4.28
N SER A 326 11.00 -8.25 -3.08
CA SER A 326 11.74 -8.23 -1.82
C SER A 326 10.93 -8.93 -0.73
N PHE A 327 11.59 -9.31 0.36
CA PHE A 327 10.92 -9.83 1.55
C PHE A 327 11.26 -9.02 2.80
N GLU A 328 10.24 -8.34 3.34
CA GLU A 328 10.39 -7.48 4.52
C GLU A 328 9.21 -7.67 5.46
N ASN A 329 9.48 -7.76 6.77
CA ASN A 329 8.45 -7.83 7.81
C ASN A 329 7.36 -8.90 7.58
N GLY A 330 7.72 -10.01 6.94
CA GLY A 330 6.79 -11.12 6.68
C GLY A 330 5.90 -10.93 5.47
N VAL A 331 6.27 -10.02 4.57
CA VAL A 331 5.59 -9.76 3.30
C VAL A 331 6.58 -9.94 2.16
N LEU A 332 6.25 -10.84 1.24
CA LEU A 332 6.91 -10.97 -0.06
C LEU A 332 6.24 -10.03 -1.05
N THR A 333 6.98 -9.12 -1.64
CA THR A 333 6.47 -8.19 -2.66
C THR A 333 6.80 -8.67 -4.07
N SER A 334 5.96 -8.30 -5.02
CA SER A 334 6.25 -8.37 -6.45
C SER A 334 5.76 -7.10 -7.11
N TYR A 335 6.60 -6.49 -7.94
CA TYR A 335 6.29 -5.32 -8.74
C TYR A 335 6.71 -5.54 -10.20
N ALA A 336 5.73 -5.95 -11.01
CA ALA A 336 5.90 -6.13 -12.43
C ALA A 336 5.59 -4.82 -13.17
N LYS A 337 6.60 -4.14 -13.68
CA LYS A 337 6.43 -2.90 -14.45
C LYS A 337 6.09 -3.22 -15.90
N GLY A 338 5.22 -2.43 -16.52
CA GLY A 338 4.95 -2.48 -17.97
C GLY A 338 5.93 -1.61 -18.78
N ARG A 339 6.58 -0.63 -18.13
CA ARG A 339 7.70 0.14 -18.68
C ARG A 339 8.58 0.75 -17.59
N GLY A 340 9.74 1.29 -17.96
CA GLY A 340 10.75 1.80 -17.02
C GLY A 340 10.24 2.89 -16.04
N LEU A 341 9.23 3.66 -16.42
CA LEU A 341 8.61 4.68 -15.56
C LEU A 341 7.78 4.09 -14.42
N GLY A 342 7.26 2.87 -14.57
CA GLY A 342 6.43 2.24 -13.55
C GLY A 342 5.04 2.86 -13.39
N ASP A 343 4.54 3.58 -14.40
CA ASP A 343 3.18 4.13 -14.45
C ASP A 343 2.15 3.15 -15.03
N CYS A 344 2.53 1.89 -15.14
CA CYS A 344 1.67 0.76 -15.47
C CYS A 344 2.35 -0.54 -15.04
N GLY A 345 1.55 -1.56 -14.75
CA GLY A 345 2.02 -2.83 -14.25
C GLY A 345 1.09 -3.46 -13.21
N VAL A 346 1.67 -4.31 -12.37
CA VAL A 346 0.99 -4.96 -11.25
C VAL A 346 1.89 -4.92 -10.01
N HIS A 347 1.35 -4.46 -8.88
CA HIS A 347 1.93 -4.59 -7.56
C HIS A 347 1.19 -5.65 -6.76
N GLN A 348 1.93 -6.51 -6.06
CA GLN A 348 1.37 -7.60 -5.28
C GLN A 348 2.13 -7.79 -3.99
N SER A 349 1.40 -8.12 -2.94
CA SER A 349 1.95 -8.49 -1.63
C SER A 349 1.44 -9.86 -1.22
N PHE A 350 2.35 -10.73 -0.82
CA PHE A 350 2.07 -12.09 -0.38
C PHE A 350 2.56 -12.33 1.05
N VAL A 351 1.84 -13.16 1.80
CA VAL A 351 2.23 -13.57 3.16
C VAL A 351 2.32 -15.09 3.25
N TRP A 352 3.25 -15.58 4.07
CA TRP A 352 3.47 -17.01 4.26
C TRP A 352 2.46 -17.60 5.26
N ASP A 353 1.67 -18.61 4.85
CA ASP A 353 0.69 -19.27 5.73
C ASP A 353 1.20 -20.55 6.40
N GLY A 354 2.49 -20.88 6.23
CA GLY A 354 3.08 -22.15 6.65
C GLY A 354 3.19 -23.20 5.55
N THR A 355 2.47 -23.02 4.45
CA THR A 355 2.44 -23.96 3.32
C THR A 355 2.75 -23.29 1.98
N ARG A 356 2.25 -22.07 1.75
CA ARG A 356 2.43 -21.30 0.53
C ARG A 356 2.36 -19.80 0.80
N PHE A 357 2.77 -19.00 -0.18
CA PHE A 357 2.55 -17.57 -0.19
C PHE A 357 1.13 -17.25 -0.66
N ARG A 358 0.41 -16.46 0.13
CA ARG A 358 -0.99 -16.11 -0.08
C ARG A 358 -1.11 -14.63 -0.46
N LEU A 359 -1.81 -14.34 -1.55
CA LEU A 359 -2.03 -12.96 -2.03
C LEU A 359 -2.84 -12.16 -1.01
N SER A 360 -2.16 -11.25 -0.33
CA SER A 360 -2.75 -10.35 0.67
C SER A 360 -3.25 -9.05 0.06
N GLU A 361 -2.61 -8.57 -1.00
CA GLU A 361 -3.00 -7.35 -1.70
C GLU A 361 -2.54 -7.39 -3.17
N GLN A 362 -3.36 -6.84 -4.06
CA GLN A 362 -2.99 -6.55 -5.45
C GLN A 362 -3.52 -5.18 -5.86
N SER A 363 -2.70 -4.45 -6.61
CA SER A 363 -3.12 -3.27 -7.36
C SER A 363 -2.54 -3.27 -8.77
N GLU A 364 -3.29 -2.78 -9.74
CA GLU A 364 -2.90 -2.79 -11.15
C GLU A 364 -3.17 -1.45 -11.84
N MET A 365 -2.38 -1.19 -12.88
CA MET A 365 -2.56 -0.08 -13.80
C MET A 365 -2.24 -0.61 -15.20
N GLY A 366 -3.26 -0.89 -16.00
CA GLY A 366 -3.06 -1.41 -17.36
C GLY A 366 -2.55 -0.38 -18.36
N GLU A 367 -2.75 0.92 -18.08
CA GLU A 367 -2.49 2.01 -19.02
C GLU A 367 -1.23 2.78 -18.63
N CYS A 368 -0.21 2.75 -19.49
CA CYS A 368 1.08 3.44 -19.27
C CYS A 368 0.99 4.94 -19.61
N ARG A 369 0.07 5.65 -18.95
CA ARG A 369 -0.30 7.05 -19.27
C ARG A 369 -0.16 7.97 -18.05
N GLY A 370 0.95 7.83 -17.32
CA GLY A 370 1.47 8.78 -16.33
C GLY A 370 0.89 8.67 -14.92
N ASN A 371 -0.16 7.88 -14.71
CA ASN A 371 -0.74 7.69 -13.38
C ASN A 371 0.01 6.58 -12.63
N ILE A 372 0.69 6.94 -11.54
CA ILE A 372 1.45 6.01 -10.71
C ILE A 372 0.69 5.60 -9.44
N ASP A 373 -0.55 6.05 -9.26
CA ASP A 373 -1.46 5.61 -8.20
C ASP A 373 -2.33 4.45 -8.72
N TYR A 374 -1.85 3.24 -8.48
CA TYR A 374 -2.46 2.01 -9.00
C TYR A 374 -3.82 1.75 -8.35
N ILE A 375 -4.69 1.05 -9.08
CA ILE A 375 -6.02 0.69 -8.59
C ILE A 375 -5.92 -0.63 -7.83
N THR A 376 -6.23 -0.63 -6.54
CA THR A 376 -6.35 -1.86 -5.75
C THR A 376 -7.48 -2.74 -6.30
N THR A 377 -7.15 -3.99 -6.62
CA THR A 377 -8.09 -4.99 -7.18
C THR A 377 -8.29 -6.19 -6.25
N TRP A 378 -7.44 -6.36 -5.24
CA TRP A 378 -7.63 -7.40 -4.21
C TRP A 378 -7.07 -6.95 -2.87
N ARG A 379 -7.77 -7.31 -1.79
CA ARG A 379 -7.27 -7.21 -0.41
C ARG A 379 -7.73 -8.39 0.44
N ALA A 380 -6.92 -8.72 1.43
CA ALA A 380 -7.24 -9.63 2.50
C ALA A 380 -6.80 -9.03 3.85
N LYS A 381 -7.48 -9.43 4.93
CA LYS A 381 -7.04 -9.15 6.30
C LYS A 381 -6.03 -10.21 6.71
N VAL A 382 -4.81 -9.80 7.01
CA VAL A 382 -3.78 -10.71 7.55
C VAL A 382 -3.85 -10.72 9.07
N VAL A 383 -3.85 -11.91 9.67
CA VAL A 383 -3.69 -12.15 11.11
C VAL A 383 -2.47 -13.04 11.35
N ARG A 384 -1.78 -12.87 12.48
CA ARG A 384 -0.57 -13.60 12.85
C ARG A 384 -0.63 -14.06 14.29
#